data_AF-A0A536EWE9-F1
#
_entry.id   AF-A0A536EWE9-F1
#
_cell.length_a   1.000
_cell.length_b   1.000
_cell.length_c   1.000
_cell.angle_alpha   90.00
_cell.angle_beta   90.00
_cell.angle_gamma   90.00
#
_symmetry.space_group_name_H-M   'P 1'
#
loop_
_entity.id
_entity.type
_entity.pdbx_description
1 polymer ?
#
loop_
_entity_poly.entity_id
_entity_poly.type
_entity_poly.pdbx_seq_one_letter_code
_entity_poly.pdbx_strand_id
1 'polypeptide(L)'
;MRNHIAVLPCDGAGKEVVPEAIKVLRAAGADLDFQEYDVNADQYMRTGEPIPAQVWSDLEKADAILFGAVGDPRLDDAAYLAGVLLRLRFELDLYVNLRPAKLFDDRLSPLRREDRRKMDLLIVRENTEGLYVGMGGRFKKGTEHEVAIQEDLNTYAGVTRILEYAFGAANREVVMVDKSNAMTHAGGLWQQQWKAVSKKHPKVKTRHLYVDAAAMQLVRDPTQFDVIVTGNLFGDILSDLTAELIGGMGIAPSGNVNPETKRGLFEPVHGTAPDIAGRGVVNPIGAILSASMMVRHLGYTEMATAIEGAVESAIRAGECTRDVGGSLSTSECGDAVAKRLRD
;
A
#
# COMPACT_ATOMS: atom_id res chain seq x y z
N MET A 1 -2.07 19.41 -20.97
CA MET A 1 -2.36 18.03 -21.42
C MET A 1 -3.00 17.31 -20.24
N ARG A 2 -3.98 16.43 -20.50
CA ARG A 2 -4.56 15.57 -19.46
C ARG A 2 -3.49 14.61 -18.97
N ASN A 3 -3.47 14.33 -17.67
CA ASN A 3 -2.54 13.33 -17.15
C ASN A 3 -2.93 11.94 -17.65
N HIS A 4 -1.94 11.17 -18.08
CA HIS A 4 -2.10 9.81 -18.57
C HIS A 4 -1.94 8.82 -17.42
N ILE A 5 -3.00 8.07 -17.13
CA ILE A 5 -3.09 7.10 -16.04
C ILE A 5 -3.12 5.70 -16.65
N ALA A 6 -2.07 4.93 -16.37
CA ALA A 6 -2.06 3.52 -16.69
C ALA A 6 -2.88 2.73 -15.67
N VAL A 7 -3.87 1.97 -16.15
CA VAL A 7 -4.79 1.20 -15.33
C VAL A 7 -4.46 -0.28 -15.46
N LEU A 8 -4.16 -0.91 -14.33
CA LEU A 8 -3.80 -2.32 -14.22
C LEU A 8 -4.73 -3.01 -13.20
N PRO A 9 -5.94 -3.43 -13.60
CA PRO A 9 -6.83 -4.15 -12.69
C PRO A 9 -6.25 -5.49 -12.24
N CYS A 10 -5.43 -6.11 -13.09
CA CYS A 10 -4.79 -7.41 -12.87
C CYS A 10 -5.79 -8.54 -12.61
N ASP A 11 -5.79 -9.13 -11.42
CA ASP A 11 -6.49 -10.38 -11.10
C ASP A 11 -7.54 -10.22 -10.00
N GLY A 12 -8.47 -11.18 -9.94
CA GLY A 12 -9.45 -11.31 -8.87
C GLY A 12 -10.16 -10.00 -8.51
N ALA A 13 -10.12 -9.66 -7.23
CA ALA A 13 -10.68 -8.43 -6.65
C ALA A 13 -10.31 -7.16 -7.41
N GLY A 14 -9.10 -7.08 -7.98
CA GLY A 14 -8.65 -5.91 -8.73
C GLY A 14 -9.55 -5.55 -9.91
N LYS A 15 -10.11 -6.57 -10.60
CA LYS A 15 -11.08 -6.40 -11.70
C LYS A 15 -12.43 -5.82 -11.24
N GLU A 16 -12.77 -5.96 -9.97
CA GLU A 16 -14.03 -5.44 -9.40
C GLU A 16 -13.85 -4.04 -8.80
N VAL A 17 -12.75 -3.78 -8.11
CA VAL A 17 -12.58 -2.54 -7.32
C VAL A 17 -12.00 -1.37 -8.12
N VAL A 18 -11.16 -1.62 -9.13
CA VAL A 18 -10.55 -0.56 -9.94
C VAL A 18 -11.58 0.22 -10.76
N PRO A 19 -12.59 -0.42 -11.40
CA PRO A 19 -13.68 0.32 -12.05
C PRO A 19 -14.43 1.26 -11.10
N GLU A 20 -14.62 0.87 -9.85
CA GLU A 20 -15.28 1.70 -8.83
C GLU A 20 -14.42 2.90 -8.42
N ALA A 21 -13.09 2.72 -8.33
CA ALA A 21 -12.17 3.84 -8.12
C ALA A 21 -12.25 4.85 -9.27
N ILE A 22 -12.26 4.39 -10.53
CA ILE A 22 -12.41 5.25 -11.71
C ILE A 22 -13.78 5.94 -11.74
N LYS A 23 -14.85 5.24 -11.35
CA LYS A 23 -16.20 5.81 -11.21
C LYS A 23 -16.20 7.00 -10.25
N VAL A 24 -15.58 6.84 -9.07
CA VAL A 24 -15.48 7.91 -8.07
C VAL A 24 -14.61 9.07 -8.57
N LEU A 25 -13.48 8.80 -9.23
CA LEU A 25 -12.65 9.85 -9.85
C LEU A 25 -13.45 10.68 -10.87
N ARG A 26 -14.21 10.03 -11.75
CA ARG A 26 -15.06 10.72 -12.73
C ARG A 26 -16.15 11.55 -12.04
N ALA A 27 -16.77 11.02 -10.99
CA ALA A 27 -17.76 11.75 -10.21
C ALA A 27 -17.16 12.98 -9.49
N ALA A 28 -15.89 12.93 -9.12
CA ALA A 28 -15.14 14.04 -8.55
C ALA A 28 -14.68 15.09 -9.59
N GLY A 29 -15.03 14.91 -10.87
CA GLY A 29 -14.67 15.83 -11.95
C GLY A 29 -13.26 15.63 -12.52
N ALA A 30 -12.65 14.45 -12.34
CA ALA A 30 -11.32 14.16 -12.86
C ALA A 30 -11.27 14.18 -14.39
N ASP A 31 -10.47 15.10 -14.96
CA ASP A 31 -10.15 15.16 -16.40
C ASP A 31 -8.84 14.42 -16.70
N LEU A 32 -8.86 13.10 -16.44
CA LEU A 32 -7.72 12.20 -16.59
C LEU A 32 -7.92 11.26 -17.80
N ASP A 33 -6.84 10.93 -18.48
CA ASP A 33 -6.83 9.93 -19.55
C ASP A 33 -6.50 8.55 -18.96
N PHE A 34 -7.45 7.63 -18.96
CA PHE A 34 -7.28 6.29 -18.40
C PHE A 34 -7.05 5.28 -19.52
N GLN A 35 -5.89 4.63 -19.53
CA GLN A 35 -5.59 3.53 -20.46
C GLN A 35 -5.42 2.23 -19.68
N GLU A 36 -6.29 1.27 -19.95
CA GLU A 36 -6.22 -0.06 -19.36
C GLU A 36 -5.26 -0.97 -20.13
N TYR A 37 -4.46 -1.75 -19.41
CA TYR A 37 -3.54 -2.73 -19.99
C TYR A 37 -3.85 -4.15 -19.50
N ASP A 38 -3.75 -5.11 -20.43
CA ASP A 38 -4.02 -6.54 -20.19
C ASP A 38 -2.82 -7.23 -19.52
N VAL A 39 -2.59 -6.93 -18.24
CA VAL A 39 -1.56 -7.55 -17.38
C VAL A 39 -2.26 -8.38 -16.31
N ASN A 40 -2.40 -9.69 -16.52
CA ASN A 40 -3.09 -10.60 -15.61
C ASN A 40 -2.61 -12.06 -15.79
N ALA A 41 -3.06 -12.94 -14.92
CA ALA A 41 -2.66 -14.35 -14.89
C ALA A 41 -3.04 -15.09 -16.18
N ASP A 42 -4.17 -14.74 -16.82
CA ASP A 42 -4.58 -15.36 -18.09
C ASP A 42 -3.59 -15.01 -19.21
N GLN A 43 -3.12 -13.76 -19.26
CA GLN A 43 -2.10 -13.34 -20.22
C GLN A 43 -0.73 -13.98 -19.92
N TYR A 44 -0.35 -14.07 -18.64
CA TYR A 44 0.89 -14.75 -18.24
C TYR A 44 0.88 -16.23 -18.62
N MET A 45 -0.21 -16.96 -18.36
CA MET A 45 -0.33 -18.37 -18.75
C MET A 45 -0.26 -18.58 -20.27
N ARG A 46 -0.72 -17.62 -21.08
CA ARG A 46 -0.65 -17.70 -22.54
C ARG A 46 0.75 -17.40 -23.10
N THR A 47 1.47 -16.46 -22.49
CA THR A 47 2.67 -15.86 -23.10
C THR A 47 3.97 -16.18 -22.35
N GLY A 48 3.88 -16.51 -21.06
CA GLY A 48 5.03 -16.59 -20.15
C GLY A 48 5.63 -15.23 -19.79
N GLU A 49 5.04 -14.11 -20.22
CA GLU A 49 5.52 -12.76 -19.96
C GLU A 49 4.64 -12.08 -18.90
N PRO A 50 5.17 -11.74 -17.70
CA PRO A 50 4.38 -11.08 -16.65
C PRO A 50 3.89 -9.70 -17.07
N ILE A 51 4.77 -8.89 -17.68
CA ILE A 51 4.45 -7.60 -18.31
C ILE A 51 5.12 -7.58 -19.69
N PRO A 52 4.35 -7.59 -20.80
CA PRO A 52 4.92 -7.50 -22.15
C PRO A 52 5.78 -6.24 -22.35
N ALA A 53 6.84 -6.34 -23.14
CA ALA A 53 7.80 -5.24 -23.33
C ALA A 53 7.17 -3.93 -23.84
N GLN A 54 6.18 -4.03 -24.73
CA GLN A 54 5.46 -2.85 -25.22
C GLN A 54 4.65 -2.18 -24.10
N VAL A 55 3.96 -2.98 -23.27
CA VAL A 55 3.22 -2.47 -22.12
C VAL A 55 4.17 -1.79 -21.14
N TRP A 56 5.31 -2.42 -20.85
CA TRP A 56 6.33 -1.81 -19.98
C TRP A 56 6.76 -0.42 -20.46
N SER A 57 7.04 -0.25 -21.75
CA SER A 57 7.43 1.04 -22.33
C SER A 57 6.35 2.12 -22.17
N ASP A 58 5.08 1.74 -22.12
CA ASP A 58 3.99 2.69 -21.92
C ASP A 58 3.81 3.02 -20.43
N LEU A 59 3.95 2.03 -19.54
CA LEU A 59 3.94 2.24 -18.09
C LEU A 59 5.05 3.20 -17.63
N GLU A 60 6.23 3.15 -18.24
CA GLU A 60 7.34 4.06 -17.94
C GLU A 60 7.06 5.53 -18.27
N LYS A 61 6.09 5.78 -19.16
CA LYS A 61 5.69 7.11 -19.64
C LYS A 61 4.42 7.65 -18.98
N ALA A 62 3.69 6.80 -18.23
CA ALA A 62 2.49 7.22 -17.53
C ALA A 62 2.81 8.21 -16.40
N ASP A 63 1.91 9.16 -16.17
CA ASP A 63 2.04 10.11 -15.07
C ASP A 63 1.79 9.43 -13.71
N ALA A 64 0.91 8.42 -13.69
CA ALA A 64 0.68 7.54 -12.56
C ALA A 64 0.11 6.19 -13.00
N ILE A 65 0.23 5.20 -12.12
CA ILE A 65 -0.32 3.86 -12.31
C ILE A 65 -1.41 3.62 -11.25
N LEU A 66 -2.63 3.29 -11.69
CA LEU A 66 -3.71 2.80 -10.83
C LEU A 66 -3.75 1.28 -10.94
N PHE A 67 -3.47 0.60 -9.83
CA PHE A 67 -3.27 -0.85 -9.79
C PHE A 67 -4.31 -1.53 -8.89
N GLY A 68 -4.78 -2.70 -9.31
CA GLY A 68 -5.73 -3.53 -8.59
C GLY A 68 -5.02 -4.48 -7.63
N ALA A 69 -4.94 -5.76 -8.01
CA ALA A 69 -4.22 -6.77 -7.25
C ALA A 69 -3.71 -7.87 -8.19
N VAL A 70 -2.54 -8.44 -7.91
CA VAL A 70 -1.94 -9.50 -8.74
C VAL A 70 -1.80 -10.80 -7.96
N GLY A 71 -2.09 -11.93 -8.63
CA GLY A 71 -1.96 -13.27 -8.08
C GLY A 71 -3.17 -14.14 -8.36
N ASP A 72 -2.92 -15.39 -8.76
CA ASP A 72 -3.98 -16.32 -9.15
C ASP A 72 -3.68 -17.72 -8.60
N PRO A 73 -4.64 -18.40 -7.93
CA PRO A 73 -4.45 -19.76 -7.40
C PRO A 73 -4.10 -20.82 -8.45
N ARG A 74 -4.33 -20.55 -9.74
CA ARG A 74 -3.95 -21.44 -10.86
C ARG A 74 -2.43 -21.43 -11.11
N LEU A 75 -1.70 -20.46 -10.57
CA LEU A 75 -0.26 -20.28 -10.74
C LEU A 75 0.48 -20.55 -9.42
N ASP A 76 1.25 -21.64 -9.36
CA ASP A 76 2.20 -21.93 -8.26
C ASP A 76 3.59 -21.37 -8.57
N ASP A 77 3.63 -20.19 -9.21
CA ASP A 77 4.85 -19.57 -9.69
C ASP A 77 5.02 -18.16 -9.10
N ALA A 78 5.95 -18.05 -8.14
CA ALA A 78 6.32 -16.77 -7.53
C ALA A 78 6.89 -15.77 -8.56
N ALA A 79 7.36 -16.24 -9.72
CA ALA A 79 7.86 -15.37 -10.78
C ALA A 79 6.76 -14.49 -11.38
N TYR A 80 5.48 -14.91 -11.33
CA TYR A 80 4.39 -14.08 -11.83
C TYR A 80 4.21 -12.81 -11.00
N LEU A 81 3.96 -12.96 -9.69
CA LEU A 81 3.79 -11.84 -8.77
C LEU A 81 5.03 -10.93 -8.78
N ALA A 82 6.23 -11.54 -8.69
CA ALA A 82 7.48 -10.79 -8.71
C ALA A 82 7.68 -10.05 -10.04
N GLY A 83 7.38 -10.70 -11.17
CA GLY A 83 7.53 -10.14 -12.51
C GLY A 83 6.55 -9.02 -12.84
N VAL A 84 5.47 -8.87 -12.07
CA VAL A 84 4.54 -7.74 -12.17
C VAL A 84 4.84 -6.70 -11.08
N LEU A 85 4.50 -6.99 -9.82
CA LEU A 85 4.44 -5.99 -8.76
C LEU A 85 5.83 -5.58 -8.25
N LEU A 86 6.71 -6.56 -7.98
CA LEU A 86 8.07 -6.24 -7.53
C LEU A 86 8.86 -5.58 -8.66
N ARG A 87 8.67 -6.03 -9.91
CA ARG A 87 9.25 -5.38 -11.09
C ARG A 87 8.86 -3.92 -11.20
N LEU A 88 7.56 -3.61 -11.10
CA LEU A 88 7.06 -2.22 -11.11
C LEU A 88 7.70 -1.39 -9.99
N ARG A 89 7.74 -1.92 -8.77
CA ARG A 89 8.33 -1.21 -7.62
C ARG A 89 9.83 -0.97 -7.80
N PHE A 90 10.58 -1.97 -8.25
CA PHE A 90 12.04 -1.90 -8.30
C PHE A 90 12.55 -1.16 -9.54
N GLU A 91 12.06 -1.48 -10.73
CA GLU A 91 12.55 -0.85 -11.97
C GLU A 91 12.07 0.61 -12.11
N LEU A 92 10.95 0.98 -11.49
CA LEU A 92 10.54 2.40 -11.38
C LEU A 92 11.09 3.10 -10.13
N ASP A 93 11.88 2.39 -9.31
CA ASP A 93 12.49 2.85 -8.05
C ASP A 93 11.47 3.50 -7.09
N LEU A 94 10.29 2.90 -6.93
CA LEU A 94 9.20 3.37 -6.06
C LEU A 94 9.47 3.03 -4.59
N TYR A 95 10.55 3.58 -4.05
CA TYR A 95 11.15 3.18 -2.77
C TYR A 95 10.35 3.54 -1.52
N VAL A 96 9.37 4.45 -1.64
CA VAL A 96 8.47 4.82 -0.55
C VAL A 96 7.13 4.12 -0.76
N ASN A 97 6.76 3.20 0.12
CA ASN A 97 5.38 2.71 0.22
C ASN A 97 4.66 3.40 1.38
N LEU A 98 3.66 4.20 1.04
CA LEU A 98 2.79 4.94 1.95
C LEU A 98 1.57 4.08 2.25
N ARG A 99 1.35 3.76 3.53
CA ARG A 99 0.14 3.07 4.00
C ARG A 99 -0.49 3.87 5.14
N PRO A 100 -1.34 4.86 4.83
CA PRO A 100 -2.06 5.59 5.85
C PRO A 100 -3.13 4.68 6.47
N ALA A 101 -3.30 4.78 7.78
CA ALA A 101 -4.29 4.01 8.50
C ALA A 101 -5.11 4.95 9.39
N LYS A 102 -6.31 5.29 8.89
CA LYS A 102 -7.27 6.19 9.52
C LYS A 102 -8.56 5.45 9.85
N LEU A 103 -8.99 5.53 11.10
CA LEU A 103 -10.28 4.99 11.53
C LEU A 103 -11.40 6.00 11.20
N PHE A 104 -12.32 5.64 10.31
CA PHE A 104 -13.42 6.53 9.89
C PHE A 104 -14.65 6.49 10.81
N ASP A 105 -14.86 5.36 11.49
CA ASP A 105 -15.98 5.15 12.42
C ASP A 105 -15.57 4.18 13.54
N ASP A 106 -15.91 4.52 14.78
CA ASP A 106 -15.54 3.74 15.99
C ASP A 106 -16.09 2.30 15.97
N ARG A 107 -17.14 2.03 15.21
CA ARG A 107 -17.73 0.69 15.07
C ARG A 107 -16.82 -0.30 14.33
N LEU A 108 -15.88 0.22 13.52
CA LEU A 108 -14.99 -0.60 12.70
C LEU A 108 -13.78 -1.11 13.48
N SER A 109 -13.39 -0.41 14.55
CA SER A 109 -12.21 -0.79 15.30
C SER A 109 -12.49 -2.05 16.13
N PRO A 110 -11.62 -3.09 16.05
CA PRO A 110 -11.73 -4.29 16.88
C PRO A 110 -11.27 -4.04 18.33
N LEU A 111 -10.69 -2.87 18.63
CA LEU A 111 -10.16 -2.57 19.95
C LEU A 111 -11.28 -2.40 20.99
N ARG A 112 -11.17 -3.15 22.08
CA ARG A 112 -12.12 -3.10 23.21
C ARG A 112 -12.22 -1.72 23.85
N ARG A 113 -11.11 -0.98 23.93
CA ARG A 113 -11.03 0.31 24.63
C ARG A 113 -11.42 1.46 23.70
N GLU A 114 -12.61 2.02 23.92
CA GLU A 114 -13.17 3.14 23.15
C GLU A 114 -12.24 4.36 23.12
N ASP A 115 -11.62 4.69 24.26
CA ASP A 115 -10.71 5.82 24.41
C ASP A 115 -9.41 5.69 23.58
N ARG A 116 -9.17 4.53 22.98
CA ARG A 116 -7.96 4.20 22.21
C ARG A 116 -8.25 3.74 20.77
N ARG A 117 -9.50 3.83 20.32
CA ARG A 117 -9.86 3.40 18.96
C ARG A 117 -9.35 4.37 17.90
N LYS A 118 -9.39 5.68 18.19
CA LYS A 118 -8.98 6.72 17.25
C LYS A 118 -7.59 6.43 16.71
N MET A 119 -7.49 6.37 15.39
CA MET A 119 -6.25 6.08 14.71
C MET A 119 -6.15 6.95 13.48
N ASP A 120 -5.01 7.63 13.37
CA ASP A 120 -4.59 8.41 12.21
C ASP A 120 -3.06 8.43 12.24
N LEU A 121 -2.49 7.46 11.54
CA LEU A 121 -1.04 7.28 11.42
C LEU A 121 -0.66 6.93 9.99
N LEU A 122 0.61 7.13 9.67
CA LEU A 122 1.19 6.78 8.38
C LEU A 122 2.34 5.79 8.58
N ILE A 123 2.27 4.64 7.90
CA ILE A 123 3.43 3.78 7.73
C ILE A 123 4.17 4.19 6.46
N VAL A 124 5.45 4.50 6.63
CA VAL A 124 6.43 4.76 5.58
C VAL A 124 7.33 3.53 5.49
N ARG A 125 7.01 2.65 4.55
CA ARG A 125 7.70 1.37 4.31
C ARG A 125 8.74 1.55 3.21
N GLU A 126 9.97 1.12 3.50
CA GLU A 126 10.99 0.94 2.44
C GLU A 126 10.52 -0.17 1.48
N ASN A 127 10.59 0.07 0.17
CA ASN A 127 9.85 -0.71 -0.81
C ASN A 127 10.69 -1.27 -1.97
N THR A 128 12.01 -1.06 -1.94
CA THR A 128 12.95 -1.43 -3.02
C THR A 128 14.12 -2.29 -2.54
N GLU A 129 14.25 -2.50 -1.23
CA GLU A 129 15.32 -3.26 -0.61
C GLU A 129 14.75 -4.29 0.39
N GLY A 130 15.62 -4.81 1.26
CA GLY A 130 15.33 -5.77 2.30
C GLY A 130 15.25 -7.21 1.80
N LEU A 131 14.58 -8.07 2.56
CA LEU A 131 14.38 -9.49 2.25
C LEU A 131 13.67 -9.75 0.91
N TYR A 132 12.97 -8.75 0.37
CA TYR A 132 12.19 -8.89 -0.87
C TYR A 132 13.03 -8.70 -2.14
N VAL A 133 14.32 -8.34 -1.99
CA VAL A 133 15.27 -8.29 -3.11
C VAL A 133 15.46 -9.67 -3.75
N GLY A 134 15.18 -10.76 -3.02
CA GLY A 134 15.30 -12.13 -3.54
C GLY A 134 16.75 -12.64 -3.57
N MET A 135 17.65 -12.01 -2.80
CA MET A 135 19.04 -12.46 -2.67
C MET A 135 19.11 -13.75 -1.85
N GLY A 136 19.80 -14.76 -2.38
CA GLY A 136 19.91 -16.08 -1.76
C GLY A 136 19.72 -17.20 -2.77
N GLY A 137 19.09 -18.31 -2.34
CA GLY A 137 18.81 -19.45 -3.21
C GLY A 137 18.45 -20.73 -2.46
N ARG A 138 18.05 -21.75 -3.21
CA ARG A 138 17.76 -23.11 -2.70
C ARG A 138 18.72 -24.11 -3.32
N PHE A 139 19.61 -24.67 -2.51
CA PHE A 139 20.56 -25.72 -2.92
C PHE A 139 19.99 -27.11 -2.62
N LYS A 140 20.25 -28.08 -3.52
CA LYS A 140 19.74 -29.48 -3.44
C LYS A 140 18.21 -29.58 -3.25
N LYS A 141 17.46 -28.74 -3.97
CA LYS A 141 16.00 -28.66 -3.90
C LYS A 141 15.34 -30.04 -4.07
N GLY A 142 14.41 -30.38 -3.18
CA GLY A 142 13.66 -31.64 -3.23
C GLY A 142 14.37 -32.84 -2.60
N THR A 143 15.41 -32.61 -1.80
CA THR A 143 16.14 -33.68 -1.06
C THR A 143 16.16 -33.39 0.43
N GLU A 144 16.47 -34.39 1.27
CA GLU A 144 16.66 -34.21 2.72
C GLU A 144 17.84 -33.30 3.09
N HIS A 145 18.73 -33.02 2.13
CA HIS A 145 19.90 -32.16 2.28
C HIS A 145 19.66 -30.74 1.73
N GLU A 146 18.40 -30.38 1.50
CA GLU A 146 18.04 -29.08 0.97
C GLU A 146 18.43 -27.94 1.94
N VAL A 147 19.02 -26.88 1.40
CA VAL A 147 19.38 -25.67 2.14
C VAL A 147 18.77 -24.47 1.43
N ALA A 148 18.07 -23.62 2.17
CA ALA A 148 17.54 -22.35 1.69
C ALA A 148 18.27 -21.20 2.38
N ILE A 149 18.76 -20.25 1.60
CA ILE A 149 19.35 -18.99 2.07
C ILE A 149 18.48 -17.86 1.54
N GLN A 150 18.15 -16.91 2.41
CA GLN A 150 17.48 -15.66 2.06
C GLN A 150 18.19 -14.54 2.82
N GLU A 151 18.65 -13.52 2.09
CA GLU A 151 19.49 -12.45 2.64
C GLU A 151 18.73 -11.12 2.69
N ASP A 152 18.94 -10.37 3.78
CA ASP A 152 18.35 -9.04 3.99
C ASP A 152 19.31 -7.96 3.49
N LEU A 153 19.12 -7.49 2.25
CA LEU A 153 19.96 -6.47 1.63
C LEU A 153 19.45 -5.07 1.97
N ASN A 154 20.27 -4.26 2.64
CA ASN A 154 19.94 -2.87 2.93
C ASN A 154 21.14 -1.99 2.57
N THR A 155 20.92 -0.94 1.79
CA THR A 155 21.97 -0.02 1.37
C THR A 155 21.96 1.24 2.21
N TYR A 156 23.12 1.89 2.32
CA TYR A 156 23.23 3.19 2.96
C TYR A 156 22.23 4.19 2.34
N ALA A 157 22.14 4.21 1.01
CA ALA A 157 21.31 5.14 0.27
C ALA A 157 19.81 4.89 0.53
N GLY A 158 19.35 3.65 0.38
CA GLY A 158 17.96 3.25 0.59
C GLY A 158 17.45 3.57 1.99
N VAL A 159 18.23 3.18 3.01
CA VAL A 159 17.91 3.49 4.41
C VAL A 159 17.89 5.01 4.66
N THR A 160 18.85 5.76 4.11
CA THR A 160 18.89 7.21 4.32
C THR A 160 17.68 7.90 3.69
N ARG A 161 17.34 7.58 2.44
CA ARG A 161 16.26 8.25 1.71
C ARG A 161 14.88 7.96 2.30
N ILE A 162 14.63 6.75 2.77
CA ILE A 162 13.33 6.42 3.40
C ILE A 162 13.17 7.12 4.75
N LEU A 163 14.25 7.22 5.53
CA LEU A 163 14.25 7.96 6.79
C LEU A 163 14.03 9.46 6.56
N GLU A 164 14.78 10.09 5.65
CA GLU A 164 14.60 11.52 5.33
C GLU A 164 13.17 11.80 4.84
N TYR A 165 12.59 10.90 4.02
CA TYR A 165 11.19 11.00 3.62
C TYR A 165 10.24 10.96 4.82
N ALA A 166 10.42 9.99 5.73
CA ALA A 166 9.57 9.86 6.92
C ALA A 166 9.61 11.11 7.81
N PHE A 167 10.78 11.73 7.97
CA PHE A 167 10.91 13.01 8.67
C PHE A 167 10.19 14.16 7.97
N GLY A 168 10.21 14.19 6.62
CA GLY A 168 9.46 15.17 5.84
C GLY A 168 7.94 14.98 5.90
N ALA A 169 7.46 13.75 6.11
CA ALA A 169 6.04 13.42 6.21
C ALA A 169 5.44 13.61 7.61
N ALA A 170 6.28 13.69 8.65
CA ALA A 170 5.82 13.74 10.04
C ALA A 170 5.40 15.14 10.48
N ASN A 171 4.29 15.20 11.24
CA ASN A 171 3.80 16.43 11.84
C ASN A 171 4.28 16.59 13.29
N ARG A 172 4.36 15.48 14.03
CA ARG A 172 4.71 15.46 15.47
C ARG A 172 5.85 14.49 15.78
N GLU A 173 5.85 13.29 15.20
CA GLU A 173 6.76 12.22 15.62
C GLU A 173 7.10 11.26 14.48
N VAL A 174 8.35 10.82 14.44
CA VAL A 174 8.77 9.64 13.67
C VAL A 174 9.19 8.53 14.64
N VAL A 175 8.63 7.35 14.45
CA VAL A 175 9.02 6.12 15.15
C VAL A 175 9.72 5.20 14.16
N MET A 176 11.02 4.99 14.32
CA MET A 176 11.71 3.93 13.57
C MET A 176 11.42 2.57 14.21
N VAL A 177 11.07 1.59 13.38
CA VAL A 177 10.89 0.21 13.79
C VAL A 177 11.92 -0.69 13.12
N ASP A 178 12.60 -1.54 13.91
CA ASP A 178 13.57 -2.52 13.41
C ASP A 178 13.61 -3.80 14.26
N LYS A 179 14.59 -4.67 14.01
CA LYS A 179 14.95 -5.76 14.92
C LYS A 179 16.47 -5.82 15.17
N SER A 180 17.08 -4.66 15.39
CA SER A 180 18.55 -4.52 15.48
C SER A 180 19.21 -5.27 16.63
N ASN A 181 18.44 -5.71 17.64
CA ASN A 181 18.93 -6.61 18.69
C ASN A 181 19.17 -8.06 18.22
N ALA A 182 18.60 -8.47 17.09
CA ALA A 182 18.79 -9.82 16.52
C ALA A 182 19.38 -9.77 15.10
N MET A 183 18.98 -8.80 14.28
CA MET A 183 19.46 -8.58 12.92
C MET A 183 20.56 -7.52 12.94
N THR A 184 21.74 -7.89 13.41
CA THR A 184 22.80 -6.95 13.79
C THR A 184 23.43 -6.19 12.63
N HIS A 185 23.55 -6.80 11.44
CA HIS A 185 24.15 -6.16 10.27
C HIS A 185 23.24 -5.09 9.67
N ALA A 186 22.06 -5.49 9.16
CA ALA A 186 21.07 -4.56 8.63
C ALA A 186 20.59 -3.58 9.70
N GLY A 187 20.24 -4.07 10.88
CA GLY A 187 19.81 -3.24 12.00
C GLY A 187 20.89 -2.25 12.47
N GLY A 188 22.17 -2.62 12.42
CA GLY A 188 23.28 -1.71 12.70
C GLY A 188 23.34 -0.53 11.74
N LEU A 189 23.14 -0.77 10.44
CA LEU A 189 23.06 0.27 9.42
C LEU A 189 21.84 1.18 9.63
N TRP A 190 20.66 0.61 9.87
CA TRP A 190 19.44 1.35 10.19
C TRP A 190 19.62 2.25 11.42
N GLN A 191 20.18 1.72 12.51
CA GLN A 191 20.47 2.48 13.73
C GLN A 191 21.48 3.60 13.51
N GLN A 192 22.50 3.37 12.69
CA GLN A 192 23.48 4.40 12.32
C GLN A 192 22.80 5.55 11.57
N GLN A 193 22.03 5.25 10.53
CA GLN A 193 21.35 6.26 9.72
C GLN A 193 20.25 6.97 10.51
N TRP A 194 19.50 6.26 11.34
CA TRP A 194 18.51 6.83 12.23
C TRP A 194 19.09 7.94 13.10
N LYS A 195 20.23 7.68 13.76
CA LYS A 195 20.93 8.67 14.58
C LYS A 195 21.43 9.85 13.75
N ALA A 196 21.90 9.61 12.53
CA ALA A 196 22.41 10.66 11.66
C ALA A 196 21.30 11.58 11.14
N VAL A 197 20.20 11.01 10.62
CA VAL A 197 19.05 11.74 10.09
C VAL A 197 18.30 12.45 11.22
N SER A 198 18.03 11.78 12.35
CA SER A 198 17.33 12.40 13.49
C SER A 198 18.00 13.68 13.98
N LYS A 199 19.33 13.74 13.97
CA LYS A 199 20.09 14.95 14.37
C LYS A 199 19.83 16.15 13.46
N LYS A 200 19.47 15.93 12.19
CA LYS A 200 19.14 16.99 11.24
C LYS A 200 17.72 17.55 11.45
N HIS A 201 16.86 16.81 12.18
CA HIS A 201 15.46 17.14 12.39
C HIS A 201 15.11 17.32 13.88
N PRO A 202 15.78 18.23 14.62
CA PRO A 202 15.65 18.34 16.09
C PRO A 202 14.26 18.80 16.58
N LYS A 203 13.40 19.27 15.67
CA LYS A 203 12.02 19.71 15.98
C LYS A 203 11.00 18.57 15.96
N VAL A 204 11.34 17.44 15.33
CA VAL A 204 10.46 16.27 15.25
C VAL A 204 10.77 15.34 16.41
N LYS A 205 9.76 14.89 17.14
CA LYS A 205 9.95 13.91 18.21
C LYS A 205 10.39 12.58 17.58
N THR A 206 11.36 11.91 18.18
CA THR A 206 11.88 10.63 17.65
C THR A 206 11.76 9.53 18.68
N ARG A 207 11.27 8.35 18.25
CA ARG A 207 11.32 7.11 19.03
C ARG A 207 11.88 5.96 18.20
N HIS A 208 12.42 4.97 18.87
CA HIS A 208 12.77 3.69 18.28
C HIS A 208 12.05 2.59 19.03
N LEU A 209 11.51 1.62 18.29
CA LEU A 209 10.91 0.40 18.85
C LEU A 209 11.43 -0.82 18.08
N TYR A 210 11.52 -1.95 18.76
CA TYR A 210 11.62 -3.22 18.06
C TYR A 210 10.25 -3.63 17.48
N VAL A 211 10.23 -4.37 16.38
CA VAL A 211 8.99 -4.72 15.65
C VAL A 211 7.96 -5.46 16.50
N ASP A 212 8.39 -6.35 17.38
CA ASP A 212 7.53 -7.03 18.35
C ASP A 212 6.90 -6.04 19.35
N ALA A 213 7.71 -5.12 19.89
CA ALA A 213 7.21 -4.05 20.75
C ALA A 213 6.26 -3.11 20.00
N ALA A 214 6.56 -2.75 18.74
CA ALA A 214 5.71 -1.92 17.90
C ALA A 214 4.33 -2.56 17.67
N ALA A 215 4.31 -3.86 17.30
CA ALA A 215 3.07 -4.61 17.16
C ALA A 215 2.23 -4.62 18.44
N MET A 216 2.87 -4.85 19.60
CA MET A 216 2.18 -4.78 20.90
C MET A 216 1.64 -3.38 21.21
N GLN A 217 2.39 -2.33 20.87
CA GLN A 217 1.98 -0.94 21.13
C GLN A 217 0.83 -0.49 20.23
N LEU A 218 0.80 -0.92 18.96
CA LEU A 218 -0.31 -0.65 18.04
C LEU A 218 -1.63 -1.23 18.57
N VAL A 219 -1.61 -2.46 19.11
CA VAL A 219 -2.81 -3.06 19.73
C VAL A 219 -3.15 -2.39 21.07
N ARG A 220 -2.13 -1.99 21.84
CA ARG A 220 -2.33 -1.40 23.17
C ARG A 220 -2.91 0.00 23.12
N ASP A 221 -2.38 0.84 22.23
CA ASP A 221 -2.74 2.25 22.08
C ASP A 221 -2.17 2.80 20.76
N PRO A 222 -2.91 2.72 19.64
CA PRO A 222 -2.43 3.22 18.36
C PRO A 222 -2.40 4.75 18.27
N THR A 223 -3.13 5.45 19.16
CA THR A 223 -3.23 6.93 19.17
C THR A 223 -1.87 7.62 19.36
N GLN A 224 -0.91 6.90 19.94
CA GLN A 224 0.44 7.42 20.22
C GLN A 224 1.31 7.60 18.96
N PHE A 225 0.92 7.02 17.82
CA PHE A 225 1.74 7.01 16.60
C PHE A 225 1.31 8.10 15.62
N ASP A 226 2.30 8.67 14.93
CA ASP A 226 2.16 9.63 13.83
C ASP A 226 2.71 9.04 12.55
N VAL A 227 4.04 9.01 12.42
CA VAL A 227 4.73 8.31 11.33
C VAL A 227 5.52 7.14 11.90
N ILE A 228 5.32 5.96 11.34
CA ILE A 228 6.17 4.79 11.56
C ILE A 228 7.02 4.58 10.30
N VAL A 229 8.34 4.50 10.46
CA VAL A 229 9.26 4.19 9.36
C VAL A 229 9.99 2.87 9.61
N THR A 230 10.05 2.02 8.60
CA THR A 230 10.58 0.66 8.77
C THR A 230 10.99 0.02 7.44
N GLY A 231 11.81 -1.04 7.52
CA GLY A 231 12.20 -1.85 6.37
C GLY A 231 11.03 -2.66 5.78
N ASN A 232 11.23 -3.17 4.57
CA ASN A 232 10.20 -3.73 3.70
C ASN A 232 9.29 -4.78 4.38
N LEU A 233 9.86 -5.86 4.91
CA LEU A 233 9.10 -6.95 5.56
C LEU A 233 8.29 -6.47 6.77
N PHE A 234 8.91 -5.64 7.63
CA PHE A 234 8.23 -5.17 8.83
C PHE A 234 7.13 -4.16 8.48
N GLY A 235 7.35 -3.33 7.45
CA GLY A 235 6.34 -2.42 6.95
C GLY A 235 5.11 -3.15 6.44
N ASP A 236 5.32 -4.25 5.71
CA ASP A 236 4.26 -5.15 5.27
C ASP A 236 3.40 -5.62 6.45
N ILE A 237 4.03 -6.30 7.41
CA ILE A 237 3.36 -6.89 8.58
C ILE A 237 2.63 -5.84 9.42
N LEU A 238 3.29 -4.72 9.74
CA LEU A 238 2.70 -3.69 10.60
C LEU A 238 1.56 -2.97 9.90
N SER A 239 1.62 -2.82 8.58
CA SER A 239 0.57 -2.15 7.84
C SER A 239 -0.70 -2.97 7.73
N ASP A 240 -0.59 -4.29 7.56
CA ASP A 240 -1.74 -5.20 7.62
C ASP A 240 -2.34 -5.22 9.04
N LEU A 241 -1.49 -5.22 10.08
CA LEU A 241 -1.96 -5.05 11.46
C LEU A 241 -2.76 -3.75 11.63
N THR A 242 -2.27 -2.64 11.09
CA THR A 242 -2.99 -1.36 11.17
C THR A 242 -4.26 -1.34 10.33
N ALA A 243 -4.29 -2.02 9.18
CA ALA A 243 -5.50 -2.17 8.37
C ALA A 243 -6.60 -2.85 9.19
N GLU A 244 -6.27 -3.92 9.92
CA GLU A 244 -7.24 -4.57 10.80
C GLU A 244 -7.71 -3.69 11.97
N LEU A 245 -6.85 -2.81 12.49
CA LEU A 245 -7.26 -1.87 13.52
C LEU A 245 -8.26 -0.80 13.04
N ILE A 246 -8.34 -0.55 11.72
CA ILE A 246 -9.25 0.46 11.15
C ILE A 246 -10.55 -0.12 10.55
N GLY A 247 -10.72 -1.43 10.53
CA GLY A 247 -11.89 -2.10 9.96
C GLY A 247 -11.59 -3.15 8.90
N GLY A 248 -10.31 -3.40 8.62
CA GLY A 248 -9.85 -4.49 7.77
C GLY A 248 -9.18 -4.05 6.48
N MET A 249 -8.63 -5.04 5.78
CA MET A 249 -7.87 -4.85 4.53
C MET A 249 -8.68 -4.16 3.42
N GLY A 250 -10.02 -4.30 3.42
CA GLY A 250 -10.90 -3.74 2.39
C GLY A 250 -10.91 -2.21 2.30
N ILE A 251 -10.47 -1.51 3.36
CA ILE A 251 -10.43 -0.04 3.39
C ILE A 251 -9.03 0.55 3.36
N ALA A 252 -7.98 -0.28 3.40
CA ALA A 252 -6.61 0.19 3.51
C ALA A 252 -6.04 0.56 2.12
N PRO A 253 -5.68 1.83 1.87
CA PRO A 253 -5.07 2.24 0.62
C PRO A 253 -3.54 2.19 0.69
N SER A 254 -2.88 2.25 -0.47
CA SER A 254 -1.44 2.48 -0.50
C SER A 254 -0.98 3.28 -1.72
N GLY A 255 0.19 3.92 -1.56
CA GLY A 255 0.89 4.61 -2.64
C GLY A 255 2.37 4.25 -2.63
N ASN A 256 2.84 3.68 -3.72
CA ASN A 256 4.25 3.37 -3.99
C ASN A 256 4.82 4.53 -4.82
N VAL A 257 5.67 5.36 -4.24
CA VAL A 257 6.11 6.60 -4.89
C VAL A 257 7.62 6.72 -4.90
N ASN A 258 8.11 7.42 -5.92
CA ASN A 258 9.44 7.98 -5.95
C ASN A 258 9.30 9.51 -5.94
N PRO A 259 9.61 10.18 -4.82
CA PRO A 259 9.50 11.63 -4.70
C PRO A 259 10.38 12.42 -5.67
N GLU A 260 11.52 11.85 -6.11
CA GLU A 260 12.48 12.50 -6.99
C GLU A 260 12.02 12.46 -8.45
N THR A 261 11.57 11.30 -8.92
CA THR A 261 11.07 11.13 -10.29
C THR A 261 9.60 11.49 -10.44
N LYS A 262 8.88 11.68 -9.33
CA LYS A 262 7.43 11.87 -9.24
C LYS A 262 6.61 10.73 -9.84
N ARG A 263 7.20 9.55 -10.02
CA ARG A 263 6.47 8.34 -10.41
C ARG A 263 5.67 7.81 -9.22
N GLY A 264 4.52 7.23 -9.50
CA GLY A 264 3.64 6.66 -8.48
C GLY A 264 2.80 5.50 -8.99
N LEU A 265 2.68 4.45 -8.18
CA LEU A 265 1.74 3.35 -8.34
C LEU A 265 0.84 3.29 -7.10
N PHE A 266 -0.47 3.32 -7.30
CA PHE A 266 -1.46 3.40 -6.24
C PHE A 266 -2.36 2.18 -6.28
N GLU A 267 -2.43 1.46 -5.17
CA GLU A 267 -3.09 0.15 -5.06
C GLU A 267 -3.73 -0.04 -3.68
N PRO A 268 -4.87 -0.73 -3.59
CA PRO A 268 -5.36 -1.20 -2.30
C PRO A 268 -4.34 -2.15 -1.65
N VAL A 269 -4.33 -2.20 -0.32
CA VAL A 269 -3.42 -3.08 0.42
C VAL A 269 -3.85 -4.56 0.30
N HIS A 270 -5.14 -4.83 0.10
CA HIS A 270 -5.65 -6.19 -0.04
C HIS A 270 -5.14 -6.89 -1.30
N GLY A 271 -4.99 -8.22 -1.23
CA GLY A 271 -4.66 -9.06 -2.38
C GLY A 271 -5.86 -9.30 -3.31
N THR A 272 -5.80 -10.40 -4.07
CA THR A 272 -6.79 -10.72 -5.13
C THR A 272 -8.09 -11.33 -4.61
N ALA A 273 -8.18 -11.62 -3.30
CA ALA A 273 -9.35 -12.18 -2.62
C ALA A 273 -10.07 -13.30 -3.42
N PRO A 274 -9.35 -14.37 -3.83
CA PRO A 274 -9.87 -15.36 -4.77
C PRO A 274 -11.09 -16.13 -4.26
N ASP A 275 -11.32 -16.14 -2.95
CA ASP A 275 -12.46 -16.75 -2.28
C ASP A 275 -13.78 -15.96 -2.48
N ILE A 276 -13.70 -14.65 -2.71
CA ILE A 276 -14.87 -13.76 -2.90
C ILE A 276 -14.90 -13.04 -4.25
N ALA A 277 -13.80 -13.05 -5.00
CA ALA A 277 -13.73 -12.43 -6.32
C ALA A 277 -14.81 -12.95 -7.29
N GLY A 278 -15.37 -12.05 -8.09
CA GLY A 278 -16.45 -12.31 -9.04
C GLY A 278 -17.85 -12.40 -8.42
N ARG A 279 -17.99 -12.15 -7.11
CA ARG A 279 -19.29 -12.20 -6.41
C ARG A 279 -19.90 -10.82 -6.19
N GLY A 280 -19.21 -9.73 -6.52
CA GLY A 280 -19.69 -8.36 -6.31
C GLY A 280 -19.78 -7.98 -4.84
N VAL A 281 -18.94 -8.56 -3.98
CA VAL A 281 -18.92 -8.31 -2.52
C VAL A 281 -17.57 -7.79 -2.01
N VAL A 282 -16.60 -7.61 -2.90
CA VAL A 282 -15.29 -7.04 -2.54
C VAL A 282 -15.47 -5.56 -2.20
N ASN A 283 -14.85 -5.10 -1.12
CA ASN A 283 -14.90 -3.70 -0.70
C ASN A 283 -14.05 -2.81 -1.64
N PRO A 284 -14.64 -1.82 -2.34
CA PRO A 284 -13.89 -0.94 -3.23
C PRO A 284 -13.19 0.22 -2.52
N ILE A 285 -13.41 0.44 -1.22
CA ILE A 285 -12.95 1.63 -0.49
C ILE A 285 -11.43 1.76 -0.52
N GLY A 286 -10.67 0.68 -0.32
CA GLY A 286 -9.21 0.71 -0.40
C GLY A 286 -8.71 1.20 -1.76
N ALA A 287 -9.34 0.76 -2.86
CA ALA A 287 -8.99 1.20 -4.21
C ALA A 287 -9.40 2.66 -4.47
N ILE A 288 -10.57 3.08 -3.99
CA ILE A 288 -11.05 4.48 -4.07
C ILE A 288 -10.10 5.42 -3.31
N LEU A 289 -9.69 5.06 -2.10
CA LEU A 289 -8.75 5.85 -1.31
C LEU A 289 -7.34 5.84 -1.91
N SER A 290 -6.92 4.75 -2.57
CA SER A 290 -5.66 4.71 -3.33
C SER A 290 -5.71 5.65 -4.54
N ALA A 291 -6.85 5.71 -5.24
CA ALA A 291 -7.09 6.70 -6.30
C ALA A 291 -7.10 8.15 -5.75
N SER A 292 -7.60 8.37 -4.53
CA SER A 292 -7.46 9.67 -3.85
C SER A 292 -5.98 10.04 -3.63
N MET A 293 -5.17 9.08 -3.15
CA MET A 293 -3.72 9.28 -3.01
C MET A 293 -3.04 9.58 -4.36
N MET A 294 -3.48 8.92 -5.44
CA MET A 294 -2.98 9.17 -6.79
C MET A 294 -3.23 10.60 -7.24
N VAL A 295 -4.46 11.10 -7.13
CA VAL A 295 -4.77 12.45 -7.58
C VAL A 295 -4.12 13.51 -6.67
N ARG A 296 -3.95 13.23 -5.37
CA ARG A 296 -3.14 14.06 -4.46
C ARG A 296 -1.70 14.17 -4.94
N HIS A 297 -1.09 13.05 -5.33
CA HIS A 297 0.28 12.99 -5.86
C HIS A 297 0.43 13.75 -7.18
N LEU A 298 -0.59 13.73 -8.03
CA LEU A 298 -0.64 14.52 -9.27
C LEU A 298 -0.94 16.02 -9.05
N GLY A 299 -1.22 16.44 -7.81
CA GLY A 299 -1.45 17.84 -7.43
C GLY A 299 -2.93 18.23 -7.24
N TYR A 300 -3.87 17.33 -7.48
CA TYR A 300 -5.32 17.57 -7.30
C TYR A 300 -5.75 17.39 -5.84
N THR A 301 -5.22 18.23 -4.96
CA THR A 301 -5.38 18.12 -3.50
C THR A 301 -6.84 18.25 -3.05
N GLU A 302 -7.61 19.19 -3.62
CA GLU A 302 -9.02 19.40 -3.27
C GLU A 302 -9.89 18.19 -3.65
N MET A 303 -9.61 17.59 -4.81
CA MET A 303 -10.29 16.38 -5.28
C MET A 303 -10.03 15.19 -4.36
N ALA A 304 -8.77 14.99 -3.95
CA ALA A 304 -8.41 13.93 -3.00
C ALA A 304 -9.17 14.09 -1.67
N THR A 305 -9.18 15.31 -1.12
CA THR A 305 -9.89 15.60 0.13
C THR A 305 -11.41 15.43 -0.01
N ALA A 306 -12.00 15.78 -1.15
CA ALA A 306 -13.42 15.53 -1.41
C ALA A 306 -13.74 14.03 -1.44
N ILE A 307 -12.90 13.22 -2.10
CA ILE A 307 -13.05 11.75 -2.15
C ILE A 307 -12.95 11.14 -0.75
N GLU A 308 -11.96 11.54 0.04
CA GLU A 308 -11.80 11.09 1.44
C GLU A 308 -13.03 11.43 2.30
N GLY A 309 -13.58 12.65 2.16
CA GLY A 309 -14.80 13.07 2.84
C GLY A 309 -16.04 12.29 2.41
N ALA A 310 -16.17 11.99 1.11
CA ALA A 310 -17.25 11.17 0.57
C ALA A 310 -17.21 9.73 1.10
N VAL A 311 -16.01 9.14 1.19
CA VAL A 311 -15.79 7.81 1.81
C VAL A 311 -16.19 7.84 3.29
N GLU A 312 -15.70 8.81 4.05
CA GLU A 312 -16.01 8.95 5.48
C GLU A 312 -17.53 9.07 5.71
N SER A 313 -18.21 9.87 4.88
CA SER A 313 -19.67 10.05 4.93
C SER A 313 -20.43 8.77 4.54
N ALA A 314 -19.95 7.98 3.56
CA ALA A 314 -20.58 6.72 3.17
C ALA A 314 -20.49 5.67 4.28
N ILE A 315 -19.29 5.54 4.88
CA ILE A 315 -19.05 4.62 6.00
C ILE A 315 -19.98 4.97 7.16
N ARG A 316 -20.03 6.23 7.60
CA ARG A 316 -20.87 6.67 8.72
C ARG A 316 -22.37 6.47 8.49
N ALA A 317 -22.82 6.56 7.24
CA ALA A 317 -24.20 6.28 6.88
C ALA A 317 -24.53 4.77 6.82
N GLY A 318 -23.54 3.87 6.95
CA GLY A 318 -23.74 2.44 6.75
C GLY A 318 -23.88 2.02 5.28
N GLU A 319 -23.63 2.93 4.34
CA GLU A 319 -23.75 2.69 2.90
C GLU A 319 -22.40 2.16 2.36
N CYS A 320 -22.06 0.95 2.79
CA CYS A 320 -20.79 0.29 2.47
C CYS A 320 -20.98 -1.24 2.38
N THR A 321 -19.90 -1.96 2.05
CA THR A 321 -19.90 -3.43 1.97
C THR A 321 -19.99 -4.08 3.36
N ARG A 322 -20.21 -5.40 3.39
CA ARG A 322 -20.49 -6.15 4.64
C ARG A 322 -19.32 -6.18 5.62
N ASP A 323 -18.09 -6.22 5.12
CA ASP A 323 -16.87 -6.23 5.93
C ASP A 323 -16.73 -4.97 6.81
N VAL A 324 -17.33 -3.86 6.40
CA VAL A 324 -17.35 -2.59 7.14
C VAL A 324 -18.73 -2.23 7.71
N GLY A 325 -19.56 -3.26 7.91
CA GLY A 325 -20.83 -3.16 8.64
C GLY A 325 -22.01 -2.66 7.82
N GLY A 326 -21.89 -2.59 6.49
CA GLY A 326 -23.01 -2.30 5.59
C GLY A 326 -23.62 -3.55 4.96
N SER A 327 -24.38 -3.36 3.88
CA SER A 327 -25.05 -4.44 3.15
C SER A 327 -24.92 -4.35 1.63
N LEU A 328 -24.18 -3.35 1.14
CA LEU A 328 -24.08 -3.06 -0.29
C LEU A 328 -23.15 -4.06 -1.00
N SER A 329 -23.40 -4.25 -2.29
CA SER A 329 -22.45 -4.85 -3.22
C SER A 329 -21.29 -3.88 -3.53
N THR A 330 -20.26 -4.37 -4.22
CA THR A 330 -19.10 -3.58 -4.66
C THR A 330 -19.53 -2.35 -5.47
N SER A 331 -20.38 -2.52 -6.48
CA SER A 331 -20.85 -1.40 -7.32
C SER A 331 -21.74 -0.42 -6.54
N GLU A 332 -22.65 -0.93 -5.71
CA GLU A 332 -23.53 -0.06 -4.91
C GLU A 332 -22.73 0.77 -3.89
N CYS A 333 -21.66 0.21 -3.31
CA CYS A 333 -20.74 0.96 -2.46
C CYS A 333 -20.03 2.07 -3.25
N GLY A 334 -19.53 1.79 -4.46
CA GLY A 334 -18.94 2.81 -5.32
C GLY A 334 -19.93 3.90 -5.73
N ASP A 335 -21.18 3.54 -6.02
CA ASP A 335 -22.26 4.48 -6.32
C ASP A 335 -22.60 5.37 -5.12
N ALA A 336 -22.62 4.80 -3.91
CA ALA A 336 -22.87 5.53 -2.67
C ALA A 336 -21.79 6.58 -2.38
N VAL A 337 -20.51 6.25 -2.63
CA VAL A 337 -19.41 7.22 -2.51
C VAL A 337 -19.51 8.29 -3.61
N ALA A 338 -19.71 7.89 -4.87
CA ALA A 338 -19.82 8.82 -5.99
C ALA A 338 -20.99 9.81 -5.84
N LYS A 339 -22.10 9.39 -5.23
CA LYS A 339 -23.26 10.26 -4.97
C LYS A 339 -22.91 11.42 -4.04
N ARG A 340 -22.12 11.16 -2.99
CA ARG A 340 -21.76 12.16 -1.97
C ARG A 340 -20.82 13.25 -2.45
N LEU A 341 -20.15 13.05 -3.58
CA LEU A 341 -19.34 14.08 -4.22
C LEU A 341 -20.19 15.18 -4.89
N ARG A 342 -21.50 14.95 -5.03
CA ARG A 342 -22.45 15.89 -5.66
C ARG A 342 -23.33 16.64 -4.65
N ASP A 343 -23.28 16.24 -3.37
CA ASP A 343 -24.09 16.78 -2.27
C ASP A 343 -23.32 17.88 -1.52
#